data_AF-A0A0H4BG89-F1
#
_entry.id   AF-A0A0H4BG89-F1
#
_cell.length_a   1.000
_cell.length_b   1.000
_cell.length_c   1.000
_cell.angle_alpha   90.00
_cell.angle_beta   90.00
_cell.angle_gamma   90.00
#
_symmetry.space_group_name_H-M   'P 1'
#
loop_
_entity.id
_entity.type
_entity.pdbx_description
1 polymer ?
#
loop_
_entity_poly.entity_id
_entity_poly.type
_entity_poly.pdbx_seq_one_letter_code
_entity_poly.pdbx_strand_id
1 'polypeptide(L)'
;MPNGISSSSPVDGMSRHTRSMTNNTPTILIWVNQYLKYQQYIEQGLSDEASCLKKEIDEALPLIDLTWKDLEQAAFEMSNS
;
A
#
# COMPACT_ATOMS: atom_id res chain seq x y z
N MET A 1 -46.81 37.63 -1.32
CA MET A 1 -46.08 36.62 -0.52
C MET A 1 -45.89 35.39 -1.40
N PRO A 2 -44.67 35.02 -1.82
CA PRO A 2 -44.44 33.75 -2.49
C PRO A 2 -44.12 32.63 -1.49
N ASN A 3 -44.83 31.50 -1.69
CA ASN A 3 -44.52 30.15 -1.20
C ASN A 3 -43.01 29.85 -1.36
N GLY A 4 -42.34 29.21 -0.42
CA GLY A 4 -42.60 27.85 0.02
C GLY A 4 -41.57 26.91 -0.63
N ILE A 5 -40.48 26.68 0.13
CA ILE A 5 -39.70 25.44 0.24
C ILE A 5 -39.36 24.64 -1.02
N SER A 6 -38.08 24.68 -1.41
CA SER A 6 -37.19 23.50 -1.52
C SER A 6 -36.16 23.68 -2.62
N SER A 7 -34.90 23.73 -2.21
CA SER A 7 -33.80 23.04 -2.88
C SER A 7 -32.64 23.03 -1.89
N SER A 8 -32.77 22.13 -0.91
CA SER A 8 -31.65 21.73 -0.07
C SER A 8 -30.59 21.12 -0.96
N SER A 9 -29.47 21.82 -1.12
CA SER A 9 -28.25 21.25 -1.69
C SER A 9 -27.12 21.45 -0.70
N PRO A 10 -26.90 20.53 0.25
CA PRO A 10 -25.56 20.28 0.73
C PRO A 10 -24.91 19.23 -0.18
N VAL A 11 -23.72 19.58 -0.62
CA VAL A 11 -22.84 18.85 -1.51
C VAL A 11 -22.33 17.56 -0.86
N ASP A 12 -23.18 16.57 -0.62
CA ASP A 12 -22.71 15.27 -0.11
C ASP A 12 -22.26 14.37 -1.27
N GLY A 13 -21.24 14.87 -1.96
CA GLY A 13 -20.45 14.16 -2.96
C GLY A 13 -19.07 13.83 -2.41
N MET A 14 -18.94 13.49 -1.13
CA MET A 14 -17.70 12.96 -0.54
C MET A 14 -17.50 11.47 -0.95
N SER A 15 -17.68 11.17 -2.23
CA SER A 15 -17.17 9.92 -2.81
C SER A 15 -15.68 10.09 -3.11
N ARG A 16 -14.88 9.63 -2.16
CA ARG A 16 -13.83 8.62 -2.36
C ARG A 16 -12.98 8.57 -1.11
N HIS A 17 -13.37 7.68 -0.19
CA HIS A 17 -12.48 6.88 0.65
C HIS A 17 -11.04 7.40 0.79
N THR A 18 -10.82 8.53 1.43
CA THR A 18 -9.51 8.89 1.98
C THR A 18 -9.32 8.16 3.30
N ARG A 19 -9.55 6.84 3.33
CA ARG A 19 -9.32 6.03 4.52
C ARG A 19 -7.88 5.51 4.61
N SER A 20 -7.01 5.85 3.65
CA SER A 20 -5.81 5.03 3.41
C SER A 20 -4.51 5.82 3.28
N MET A 21 -4.16 6.76 4.17
CA MET A 21 -2.82 7.37 4.01
C MET A 21 -2.01 7.87 5.20
N THR A 22 -2.42 7.73 6.46
CA THR A 22 -1.81 8.65 7.47
C THR A 22 -1.26 8.06 8.75
N ASN A 23 -0.82 6.80 8.83
CA ASN A 23 0.05 6.38 9.96
C ASN A 23 1.18 5.36 9.65
N ASN A 24 1.12 4.56 8.56
CA ASN A 24 2.11 3.49 8.31
C ASN A 24 2.96 3.68 7.04
N THR A 25 2.85 4.81 6.35
CA THR A 25 3.48 5.12 5.06
C THR A 25 5.01 4.95 5.03
N PRO A 26 5.82 5.38 6.02
CA PRO A 26 7.26 5.13 5.96
C PRO A 26 7.59 3.64 6.13
N THR A 27 6.84 2.91 6.96
CA THR A 27 7.09 1.50 7.26
C THR A 27 6.85 0.64 6.04
N ILE A 28 5.69 0.77 5.39
CA ILE A 28 5.38 -0.04 4.20
C ILE A 28 6.37 0.21 3.06
N LEU A 29 6.80 1.45 2.84
CA LEU A 29 7.79 1.80 1.80
C LEU A 29 9.15 1.12 2.01
N ILE A 30 9.57 0.95 3.27
CA ILE A 30 10.82 0.22 3.60
C ILE A 30 10.70 -1.24 3.17
N TRP A 31 9.58 -1.89 3.48
CA TRP A 31 9.35 -3.29 3.13
C TRP A 31 9.08 -3.51 1.64
N VAL A 32 8.44 -2.55 0.97
CA VAL A 32 8.30 -2.55 -0.50
C VAL A 32 9.67 -2.51 -1.18
N ASN A 33 10.62 -1.72 -0.67
CA ASN A 33 11.99 -1.75 -1.18
C ASN A 33 12.66 -3.11 -0.98
N GLN A 34 12.44 -3.77 0.17
CA GLN A 34 12.94 -5.13 0.38
C GLN A 34 12.30 -6.14 -0.57
N TYR A 35 10.99 -6.02 -0.83
CA TYR A 35 10.28 -6.83 -1.81
C TYR A 35 10.82 -6.65 -3.24
N LEU A 36 11.03 -5.40 -3.67
CA LEU A 36 11.62 -5.10 -4.96
C LEU A 36 13.05 -5.66 -5.08
N LYS A 37 13.83 -5.56 -4.00
CA LYS A 37 15.18 -6.15 -3.95
C LYS A 37 15.13 -7.68 -4.04
N TYR A 38 14.18 -8.32 -3.36
CA TYR A 38 13.92 -9.75 -3.49
C TYR A 38 13.61 -10.13 -4.95
N GLN A 39 12.72 -9.38 -5.63
CA GLN A 39 12.44 -9.59 -7.05
C GLN A 39 13.72 -9.48 -7.90
N GLN A 40 14.54 -8.46 -7.67
CA GLN A 40 15.82 -8.31 -8.38
C GLN A 40 16.79 -9.47 -8.15
N TYR A 41 16.82 -10.04 -6.93
CA TYR A 41 17.64 -11.22 -6.65
C TYR A 41 17.15 -12.45 -7.42
N ILE A 42 15.83 -12.63 -7.54
CA ILE A 42 15.24 -13.69 -8.37
C ILE A 42 15.60 -13.50 -9.84
N GLU A 43 15.48 -12.28 -10.37
CA GLU A 43 15.82 -11.95 -11.77
C GLU A 43 17.31 -12.18 -12.08
N GLN A 44 18.19 -11.93 -11.12
CA GLN A 44 19.63 -12.17 -11.24
C GLN A 44 20.03 -13.64 -11.00
N GLY A 45 19.08 -14.51 -10.63
CA GLY A 45 19.36 -15.92 -10.30
C GLY A 45 20.04 -16.12 -8.93
N LEU A 46 20.08 -15.09 -8.09
CA LEU A 46 20.66 -15.10 -6.74
C LEU A 46 19.67 -15.74 -5.75
N SER A 47 19.43 -17.04 -5.93
CA SER A 47 18.41 -17.80 -5.20
C SER A 47 18.69 -17.88 -3.69
N ASP A 48 19.96 -17.90 -3.29
CA ASP A 48 20.37 -17.94 -1.88
C ASP A 48 20.03 -16.62 -1.17
N GLU A 49 20.46 -15.49 -1.75
CA GLU A 49 20.14 -14.14 -1.25
C GLU A 49 18.64 -13.87 -1.26
N ALA A 50 17.94 -14.27 -2.33
CA ALA A 50 16.49 -14.14 -2.42
C ALA A 50 15.76 -14.95 -1.34
N SER A 51 16.20 -16.18 -1.07
CA SER A 51 15.62 -17.03 -0.03
C SER A 51 15.86 -16.48 1.37
N CYS A 52 17.06 -15.95 1.62
CA CYS A 52 17.40 -15.28 2.87
C CYS A 52 16.50 -14.06 3.09
N LEU A 53 16.44 -13.15 2.11
CA LEU A 53 15.65 -11.93 2.21
C LEU A 53 14.14 -12.21 2.30
N LYS A 54 13.64 -13.20 1.55
CA LYS A 54 12.24 -13.64 1.64
C LYS A 54 11.89 -14.05 3.07
N LYS A 55 12.77 -14.80 3.72
CA LYS A 55 12.56 -15.25 5.10
C LYS A 55 12.52 -14.06 6.07
N GLU A 56 13.45 -13.10 5.93
CA GLU A 56 13.44 -11.89 6.76
C GLU A 56 12.15 -11.08 6.60
N ILE A 57 11.66 -10.94 5.37
CA ILE A 57 10.37 -10.28 5.08
C ILE A 57 9.21 -11.06 5.71
N ASP A 58 9.19 -12.39 5.55
CA ASP A 58 8.12 -13.25 6.08
C ASP A 58 8.04 -13.22 7.62
N GLU A 59 9.18 -13.13 8.29
CA GLU A 59 9.26 -12.99 9.75
C GLU A 59 8.84 -11.58 10.23
N ALA A 60 9.12 -10.53 9.44
CA ALA A 60 8.88 -9.16 9.85
C ALA A 60 7.48 -8.62 9.52
N LEU A 61 6.91 -9.03 8.38
CA LEU A 61 5.56 -8.67 7.93
C LEU A 61 4.48 -8.78 9.03
N PRO A 62 4.35 -9.91 9.76
CA PRO A 62 3.34 -10.03 10.81
C PRO A 62 3.60 -9.15 12.04
N LEU A 63 4.86 -8.73 12.28
CA LEU A 63 5.20 -7.86 13.43
C LEU A 63 4.70 -6.43 13.26
N ILE A 64 4.36 -6.04 12.04
CA ILE A 64 3.98 -4.69 11.63
C ILE A 64 2.59 -4.65 10.98
N ASP A 65 1.81 -5.73 11.12
CA ASP A 65 0.48 -5.90 10.53
C ASP A 65 0.46 -5.66 9.00
N LEU A 66 1.51 -6.10 8.29
CA LEU A 66 1.56 -6.08 6.83
C LEU A 66 1.53 -7.50 6.27
N THR A 67 1.08 -7.61 5.02
CA THR A 67 1.14 -8.87 4.26
C THR A 67 1.92 -8.69 2.97
N TRP A 68 2.31 -9.82 2.35
CA TRP A 68 2.92 -9.82 1.02
C TRP A 68 2.07 -9.06 0.00
N LYS A 69 0.74 -9.16 0.09
CA LYS A 69 -0.18 -8.44 -0.80
C LYS A 69 -0.09 -6.92 -0.63
N ASP A 70 0.12 -6.43 0.58
CA ASP A 70 0.32 -5.00 0.82
C ASP A 70 1.62 -4.52 0.16
N LEU A 71 2.67 -5.35 0.17
CA LEU A 71 3.92 -5.04 -0.53
C LEU A 71 3.75 -5.06 -2.05
N GLU A 72 3.07 -6.07 -2.59
CA GLU A 72 2.78 -6.18 -4.02
C GLU A 72 1.93 -5.00 -4.52
N GLN A 73 0.89 -4.63 -3.75
CA GLN A 73 0.01 -3.53 -4.08
C GLN A 73 0.75 -2.19 -4.03
N ALA A 74 1.52 -1.93 -2.97
CA ALA A 74 2.28 -0.70 -2.84
C ALA A 74 3.42 -0.60 -3.87
N ALA A 75 4.06 -1.72 -4.24
CA ALA A 75 5.02 -1.77 -5.35
C ALA A 75 4.36 -1.41 -6.69
N PHE A 76 3.15 -1.93 -6.94
CA PHE A 76 2.38 -1.59 -8.14
C PHE A 76 1.98 -0.11 -8.17
N GLU A 77 1.47 0.43 -7.05
CA GLU A 77 1.11 1.85 -6.94
C GLU A 77 2.33 2.76 -7.13
N MET A 78 3.50 2.38 -6.61
CA MET A 78 4.75 3.12 -6.77
C MET A 78 5.28 3.11 -8.21
N SER A 79 5.07 2.03 -8.97
CA SER A 79 5.46 1.94 -10.37
C SER A 79 4.52 2.70 -11.31
N ASN A 80 3.29 2.97 -10.88
CA ASN A 80 2.25 3.63 -11.69
C ASN A 80 2.05 5.11 -11.31
N SER A 81 2.85 5.63 -10.37
CA SER A 81 2.84 7.02 -9.89
C SER A 81 3.87 7.91 -10.59
#